data_AF-A0A514X1E4-F1
#
_entry.id   AF-A0A514X1E4-F1
#
_cell.length_a   1.000
_cell.length_b   1.000
_cell.length_c   1.000
_cell.angle_alpha   90.00
_cell.angle_beta   90.00
_cell.angle_gamma   90.00
#
_symmetry.space_group_name_H-M   'P 1'
#
loop_
_entity.id
_entity.type
_entity.pdbx_description
1 polymer ?
#
loop_
_entity_poly.entity_id
_entity_poly.type
_entity_poly.pdbx_seq_one_letter_code
_entity_poly.pdbx_strand_id
1 'polypeptide(L)'
;MWLSSDLLVCSQKSCADLNLARNLPDPKSCLRTLEGCVEEESTEKFEVSRREALKIAATGLLASLPIAGIAEKAEAAVTKSKAATTPTKKPVKTTYIFLNKQEAAFIEAATARLIPADEKWGGAIEAGVPNYIDKQLGGSWGAGERLYRSGPWQVGTKTQGYQLPFTPAELFRTALKALNKQMKTPLNKMSPDQQDSFLKELEKGGADLDGVPSAVFFSSLLQLTMEGFFSDPVYGGNYDMISWRMIGFPGAYGSYYDVLDKHGIKIDRAPMSLAEDSMGKIHQHSNIPASLGTVKGKGGK
;
A
#
# COMPACT_ATOMS: atom_id res chain seq x y z
N MET A 1 3.88 6.65 21.27
CA MET A 1 4.46 7.92 21.77
C MET A 1 5.06 8.59 20.55
N TRP A 2 4.46 9.59 19.91
CA TRP A 2 3.89 10.83 20.44
C TRP A 2 2.53 11.13 19.80
N LEU A 3 1.50 11.40 20.62
CA LEU A 3 0.32 12.17 20.20
C LEU A 3 0.57 13.63 20.60
N SER A 4 0.42 14.54 19.63
CA SER A 4 0.65 15.98 19.79
C SER A 4 -0.35 16.60 20.76
N SER A 5 0.19 17.36 21.71
CA SER A 5 -0.54 18.16 22.72
C SER A 5 -1.25 19.38 22.13
N ASP A 6 -1.14 19.63 20.83
CA ASP A 6 -1.56 20.90 20.19
C ASP A 6 -3.06 20.94 19.83
N LEU A 7 -3.71 19.79 19.74
CA LEU A 7 -5.16 19.71 19.48
C LEU A 7 -6.02 20.10 20.69
N LEU A 8 -5.47 20.01 21.92
CA LEU A 8 -6.24 20.33 23.14
C LEU A 8 -6.30 21.83 23.42
N VAL A 9 -5.28 22.60 23.01
CA VAL A 9 -5.20 24.04 23.27
C VAL A 9 -6.14 24.83 22.34
N CYS A 10 -6.35 24.35 21.11
CA CYS A 10 -7.23 25.01 20.13
C CYS A 10 -8.73 24.89 20.50
N SER A 11 -9.12 23.79 21.16
CA SER A 11 -10.50 23.56 21.60
C SER A 11 -10.91 24.44 22.80
N GLN A 12 -9.99 24.69 23.73
CA GLN A 12 -10.29 25.48 24.94
C GLN A 12 -10.40 26.99 24.67
N LYS A 13 -9.62 27.55 23.74
CA LYS A 13 -9.71 28.97 23.39
C LYS A 13 -11.04 29.31 22.69
N SER A 14 -11.51 28.43 21.80
CA SER A 14 -12.75 28.63 21.06
C SER A 14 -14.01 28.64 21.95
N CYS A 15 -14.06 27.79 22.99
CA CYS A 15 -15.22 27.76 23.91
C CYS A 15 -15.29 28.94 24.90
N ALA A 16 -14.16 29.58 25.22
CA ALA A 16 -14.14 30.74 26.12
C ALA A 16 -14.69 32.01 25.44
N ASP A 17 -14.36 32.20 24.16
CA ASP A 17 -14.81 33.36 23.39
C ASP A 17 -16.29 33.25 22.95
N LEU A 18 -16.81 32.03 22.77
CA LEU A 18 -18.23 31.79 22.45
C LEU A 18 -19.20 32.11 23.61
N ASN A 19 -18.76 32.11 24.87
CA ASN A 19 -19.61 32.43 26.01
C ASN A 19 -19.70 33.93 26.34
N LEU A 20 -18.84 34.77 25.74
CA LEU A 20 -18.90 36.23 25.92
C LEU A 20 -19.82 36.92 24.89
N ALA A 21 -20.19 36.24 23.80
CA ALA A 21 -20.97 36.81 22.69
C ALA A 21 -22.50 36.76 22.87
N ARG A 22 -23.01 36.48 24.08
CA ARG A 22 -24.45 36.32 24.33
C ARG A 22 -25.27 37.61 24.44
N ASN A 23 -24.64 38.78 24.39
CA ASN A 23 -25.33 40.06 24.41
C ASN A 23 -24.60 41.08 23.52
N LEU A 24 -25.02 41.24 22.27
CA LEU A 24 -24.95 42.47 21.45
C LEU A 24 -25.67 42.25 20.10
N PRO A 25 -26.25 43.30 19.48
CA PRO A 25 -27.14 43.16 18.33
C PRO A 25 -26.43 43.25 16.97
N ASP A 26 -27.00 42.54 15.99
CA ASP A 26 -26.91 42.70 14.54
C ASP A 26 -25.75 41.98 13.76
N PRO A 27 -26.05 41.24 12.65
CA PRO A 27 -25.15 40.26 12.03
C PRO A 27 -24.17 40.83 10.98
N LYS A 28 -24.00 42.16 10.88
CA LYS A 28 -23.13 42.78 9.87
C LYS A 28 -21.70 43.09 10.35
N SER A 29 -21.39 42.94 11.65
CA SER A 29 -20.04 43.18 12.17
C SER A 29 -19.11 41.97 12.09
N CYS A 30 -19.64 40.74 12.05
CA CYS A 30 -18.83 39.50 11.98
C CYS A 30 -18.07 39.33 10.66
N LEU A 31 -18.55 39.90 9.55
CA LEU A 31 -17.94 39.69 8.24
C LEU A 31 -16.62 40.43 8.05
N ARG A 32 -16.36 41.53 8.78
CA ARG A 32 -15.10 42.29 8.65
C ARG A 32 -13.93 41.71 9.44
N THR A 33 -14.18 40.83 10.41
CA THR A 33 -13.13 40.29 11.28
C THR A 33 -12.52 38.99 10.73
N LEU A 34 -13.20 38.33 9.78
CA LEU A 34 -12.72 37.08 9.17
C LEU A 34 -11.82 37.29 7.93
N GLU A 35 -11.89 38.46 7.28
CA GLU A 35 -11.01 38.80 6.14
C GLU A 35 -9.56 39.15 6.55
N GLY A 36 -9.26 39.30 7.85
CA GLY A 36 -7.96 39.73 8.36
C GLY A 36 -7.04 38.63 8.90
N CYS A 37 -7.41 37.34 8.81
CA CYS A 37 -6.67 36.26 9.47
C CYS A 37 -6.10 35.18 8.53
N VAL A 38 -6.07 35.40 7.20
CA VAL A 38 -5.62 34.38 6.22
C VAL A 38 -4.43 34.86 5.38
N GLU A 39 -3.54 35.68 5.94
CA GLU A 39 -2.24 35.96 5.34
C GLU A 39 -1.15 35.91 6.42
N GLU A 40 -0.54 34.73 6.58
CA GLU A 40 0.89 34.52 6.80
C GLU A 40 1.12 33.05 7.18
N GLU A 41 1.44 32.21 6.19
CA GLU A 41 2.28 31.04 6.46
C GLU A 41 3.30 30.90 5.33
N SER A 42 4.54 31.17 5.70
CA SER A 42 5.75 31.22 4.89
C SER A 42 6.08 29.87 4.26
N THR A 43 6.35 29.88 2.96
CA THR A 43 6.90 28.76 2.20
C THR A 43 8.34 28.47 2.59
N GLU A 44 8.61 27.37 3.28
CA GLU A 44 9.95 26.77 3.32
C GLU A 44 10.02 25.53 2.42
N LYS A 45 10.85 25.65 1.37
CA LYS A 45 11.15 24.61 0.38
C LYS A 45 12.24 23.70 0.94
N PHE A 46 11.93 22.42 1.15
CA PHE A 46 12.96 21.39 1.33
C PHE A 46 13.42 20.88 -0.04
N GLU A 47 14.53 21.44 -0.54
CA GLU A 47 15.29 20.84 -1.64
C GLU A 47 16.18 19.71 -1.12
N VAL A 48 15.98 18.49 -1.61
CA VAL A 48 16.92 17.38 -1.43
C VAL A 48 17.82 17.33 -2.68
N SER A 49 19.03 17.87 -2.54
CA SER A 49 20.02 17.91 -3.61
C SER A 49 20.81 16.60 -3.70
N ARG A 50 20.71 15.93 -4.85
CA ARG A 50 21.46 14.71 -5.26
C ARG A 50 22.95 14.99 -5.55
N ARG A 51 23.60 15.93 -4.84
CA ARG A 51 24.98 16.41 -5.08
C ARG A 51 25.85 16.50 -3.82
N GLU A 52 25.75 15.53 -2.92
CA GLU A 52 26.78 15.25 -1.90
C GLU A 52 27.41 13.86 -2.11
N ALA A 53 27.41 13.41 -3.37
CA ALA A 53 28.33 12.40 -3.83
C ALA A 53 29.57 13.10 -4.42
N LEU A 54 30.74 12.64 -3.99
CA LEU A 54 32.07 12.97 -4.50
C LEU A 54 32.55 14.41 -4.22
N LYS A 55 33.43 14.55 -3.23
CA LYS A 55 34.75 15.22 -3.30
C LYS A 55 35.24 15.59 -1.89
N ILE A 56 36.09 14.75 -1.28
CA ILE A 56 37.36 15.24 -0.71
C ILE A 56 38.41 14.15 -0.98
N ALA A 57 39.39 14.54 -1.78
CA ALA A 57 40.55 13.77 -2.20
C ALA A 57 41.72 13.97 -1.24
N ALA A 58 42.57 12.95 -1.20
CA ALA A 58 44.01 12.93 -0.96
C ALA A 58 44.75 14.23 -0.55
N THR A 59 45.43 14.16 0.59
CA THR A 59 46.73 14.83 0.87
C THR A 59 47.53 13.96 1.85
N GLY A 60 48.84 13.84 1.65
CA GLY A 60 49.67 12.76 2.23
C GLY A 60 50.82 13.17 3.17
N LEU A 61 51.57 12.11 3.54
CA LEU A 61 53.00 11.97 3.93
C LEU A 61 53.54 12.49 5.30
N LEU A 62 54.17 11.56 6.04
CA LEU A 62 55.49 11.54 6.76
C LEU A 62 55.43 10.49 7.92
N ALA A 63 56.41 9.65 8.31
CA ALA A 63 57.74 9.24 7.87
C ALA A 63 58.18 7.90 8.55
N SER A 64 59.01 7.13 7.84
CA SER A 64 59.93 5.98 8.12
C SER A 64 60.13 5.27 9.49
N LEU A 65 60.25 3.92 9.45
CA LEU A 65 61.37 3.08 9.96
C LEU A 65 61.40 1.72 9.20
N PRO A 66 62.56 1.16 8.78
CA PRO A 66 62.64 -0.18 8.18
C PRO A 66 63.11 -1.22 9.22
N ILE A 67 62.40 -2.34 9.34
CA ILE A 67 62.93 -3.58 9.90
C ILE A 67 62.73 -4.69 8.88
N ALA A 68 63.84 -5.33 8.51
CA ALA A 68 63.90 -6.45 7.60
C ALA A 68 63.50 -7.76 8.31
N GLY A 69 62.79 -8.62 7.57
CA GLY A 69 62.69 -10.07 7.81
C GLY A 69 61.66 -10.51 8.84
N ILE A 70 60.54 -11.07 8.39
CA ILE A 70 60.33 -12.52 8.17
C ILE A 70 58.98 -12.70 7.46
N ALA A 71 58.98 -13.62 6.50
CA ALA A 71 57.77 -14.03 5.79
C ALA A 71 56.88 -14.85 6.72
N GLU A 72 55.62 -14.45 6.86
CA GLU A 72 54.54 -15.38 7.17
C GLU A 72 53.26 -14.93 6.46
N LYS A 73 52.81 -15.82 5.59
CA LYS A 73 51.65 -15.66 4.72
C LYS A 73 50.39 -15.90 5.55
N ALA A 74 49.85 -14.85 6.15
CA ALA A 74 48.51 -14.89 6.77
C ALA A 74 47.47 -14.44 5.74
N GLU A 75 47.04 -15.39 4.90
CA GLU A 75 45.85 -15.26 4.08
C GLU A 75 44.64 -15.23 5.02
N ALA A 76 44.23 -14.03 5.42
CA ALA A 76 42.96 -13.80 6.10
C ALA A 76 41.84 -14.15 5.11
N ALA A 77 41.42 -15.41 5.13
CA ALA A 77 40.24 -15.89 4.46
C ALA A 77 39.02 -15.14 5.01
N VAL A 78 38.64 -14.07 4.33
CA VAL A 78 37.31 -13.47 4.47
C VAL A 78 36.32 -14.54 4.02
N THR A 79 35.79 -15.27 5.00
CA THR A 79 34.61 -16.11 4.83
C THR A 79 33.48 -15.20 4.40
N LYS A 80 33.24 -15.14 3.09
CA LYS A 80 32.01 -14.63 2.51
C LYS A 80 30.88 -15.48 3.09
N SER A 81 30.27 -14.98 4.17
CA SER A 81 29.08 -15.56 4.74
C SER A 81 28.03 -15.56 3.64
N LYS A 82 27.73 -16.76 3.16
CA LYS A 82 26.73 -17.03 2.14
C LYS A 82 25.41 -16.58 2.77
N ALA A 83 24.93 -15.40 2.38
CA ALA A 83 23.61 -14.92 2.74
C ALA A 83 22.62 -16.06 2.45
N ALA A 84 21.96 -16.53 3.50
CA ALA A 84 20.96 -17.57 3.42
C ALA A 84 19.90 -17.10 2.41
N THR A 85 19.89 -17.75 1.25
CA THR A 85 18.90 -17.51 0.22
C THR A 85 17.61 -18.10 0.76
N THR A 86 16.76 -17.26 1.36
CA THR A 86 15.35 -17.62 1.55
C THR A 86 14.82 -18.03 0.17
N PRO A 87 14.21 -19.22 0.02
CA PRO A 87 13.69 -19.63 -1.26
C PRO A 87 12.52 -18.70 -1.61
N THR A 88 12.80 -17.68 -2.43
CA THR A 88 11.76 -16.90 -3.11
C THR A 88 11.04 -17.86 -4.04
N LYS A 89 9.95 -18.45 -3.54
CA LYS A 89 9.00 -19.24 -4.32
C LYS A 89 8.62 -18.38 -5.52
N LYS A 90 9.05 -18.79 -6.72
CA LYS A 90 8.87 -18.01 -7.96
C LYS A 90 7.38 -17.59 -8.07
N PRO A 91 7.09 -16.34 -8.45
CA PRO A 91 5.72 -15.89 -8.61
C PRO A 91 5.02 -16.83 -9.61
N VAL A 92 3.88 -17.37 -9.18
CA VAL A 92 3.07 -18.24 -10.03
C VAL A 92 2.59 -17.38 -11.19
N LYS A 93 2.89 -17.80 -12.44
CA LYS A 93 2.34 -17.12 -13.63
C LYS A 93 0.82 -17.18 -13.53
N THR A 94 0.21 -16.03 -13.25
CA THR A 94 -1.23 -15.92 -13.09
C THR A 94 -1.88 -15.89 -14.47
N THR A 95 -2.92 -16.70 -14.66
CA THR A 95 -3.80 -16.59 -15.83
C THR A 95 -4.98 -15.73 -15.44
N TYR A 96 -5.09 -14.56 -16.07
CA TYR A 96 -6.19 -13.63 -15.87
C TYR A 96 -7.45 -14.09 -16.59
N ILE A 97 -8.60 -13.90 -15.95
CA ILE A 97 -9.93 -14.26 -16.43
C ILE A 97 -10.59 -13.04 -17.08
N PHE A 98 -10.48 -11.88 -16.44
CA PHE A 98 -11.09 -10.64 -16.91
C PHE A 98 -10.10 -9.87 -17.81
N LEU A 99 -8.93 -9.51 -17.29
CA LEU A 99 -7.98 -8.62 -17.96
C LEU A 99 -7.38 -9.26 -19.21
N ASN A 100 -7.31 -8.49 -20.30
CA ASN A 100 -6.53 -8.89 -21.46
C ASN A 100 -5.03 -8.66 -21.21
N LYS A 101 -4.16 -9.14 -22.11
CA LYS A 101 -2.70 -9.05 -21.93
C LYS A 101 -2.17 -7.62 -21.79
N GLN A 102 -2.75 -6.66 -22.51
CA GLN A 102 -2.32 -5.26 -22.47
C GLN A 102 -2.78 -4.56 -21.18
N GLU A 103 -4.05 -4.79 -20.81
CA GLU A 103 -4.64 -4.30 -19.57
C GLU A 103 -3.91 -4.87 -18.34
N ALA A 104 -3.65 -6.17 -18.33
CA ALA A 104 -2.90 -6.84 -17.27
C ALA A 104 -1.50 -6.24 -17.11
N ALA A 105 -0.79 -6.02 -18.22
CA ALA A 105 0.54 -5.41 -18.17
C ALA A 105 0.52 -3.97 -17.62
N PHE A 106 -0.56 -3.21 -17.87
CA PHE A 106 -0.76 -1.91 -17.26
C PHE A 106 -1.00 -2.02 -15.75
N ILE A 107 -1.92 -2.90 -15.33
CA ILE A 107 -2.25 -3.11 -13.92
C ILE A 107 -1.04 -3.60 -13.13
N GLU A 108 -0.26 -4.55 -13.67
CA GLU A 108 1.00 -5.01 -13.09
C GLU A 108 1.98 -3.84 -12.92
N ALA A 109 2.23 -3.05 -13.98
CA ALA A 109 3.15 -1.92 -13.89
C ALA A 109 2.68 -0.87 -12.86
N ALA A 110 1.39 -0.53 -12.86
CA ALA A 110 0.84 0.44 -11.93
C ALA A 110 0.91 -0.05 -10.47
N THR A 111 0.46 -1.27 -10.20
CA THR A 111 0.48 -1.85 -8.85
C THR A 111 1.90 -2.02 -8.29
N ALA A 112 2.87 -2.36 -9.14
CA ALA A 112 4.29 -2.42 -8.77
C ALA A 112 4.87 -1.07 -8.31
N ARG A 113 4.33 0.05 -8.81
CA ARG A 113 4.70 1.40 -8.35
C ARG A 113 3.96 1.83 -7.10
N LEU A 114 2.69 1.42 -6.95
CA LEU A 114 1.88 1.73 -5.78
C LEU A 114 2.39 1.06 -4.50
N ILE A 115 2.77 -0.23 -4.58
CA ILE A 115 3.40 -0.96 -3.47
C ILE A 115 4.65 -1.66 -4.02
N PRO A 116 5.82 -0.99 -4.01
CA PRO A 116 7.06 -1.57 -4.48
C PRO A 116 7.58 -2.65 -3.54
N ALA A 117 8.34 -3.59 -4.08
CA ALA A 117 9.07 -4.57 -3.27
C ALA A 117 10.25 -3.89 -2.55
N ASP A 118 10.54 -4.37 -1.34
CA ASP A 118 11.66 -3.95 -0.51
C ASP A 118 12.68 -5.10 -0.36
N GLU A 119 13.81 -4.86 0.29
CA GLU A 119 14.85 -5.88 0.52
C GLU A 119 14.32 -7.07 1.33
N LYS A 120 13.40 -6.81 2.26
CA LYS A 120 12.86 -7.81 3.19
C LYS A 120 11.52 -8.40 2.76
N TRP A 121 10.66 -7.61 2.12
CA TRP A 121 9.27 -7.99 1.84
C TRP A 121 8.94 -7.78 0.36
N GLY A 122 8.18 -8.72 -0.20
CA GLY A 122 7.65 -8.58 -1.56
C GLY A 122 6.62 -7.45 -1.67
N GLY A 123 6.50 -6.87 -2.86
CA GLY A 123 5.54 -5.82 -3.16
C GLY A 123 4.22 -6.37 -3.68
N ALA A 124 3.44 -5.51 -4.35
CA ALA A 124 2.14 -5.88 -4.92
C ALA A 124 2.21 -7.08 -5.89
N ILE A 125 3.29 -7.19 -6.66
CA ILE A 125 3.44 -8.25 -7.67
C ILE A 125 3.68 -9.60 -7.00
N GLU A 126 4.60 -9.67 -6.03
CA GLU A 126 4.88 -10.88 -5.29
C GLU A 126 3.68 -11.33 -4.44
N ALA A 127 2.91 -10.37 -3.93
CA ALA A 127 1.66 -10.62 -3.22
C ALA A 127 0.49 -11.02 -4.15
N GLY A 128 0.65 -10.99 -5.47
CA GLY A 128 -0.42 -11.38 -6.39
C GLY A 128 -1.59 -10.40 -6.44
N VAL A 129 -1.38 -9.12 -6.13
CA VAL A 129 -2.43 -8.08 -6.18
C VAL A 129 -3.12 -7.99 -7.56
N PRO A 130 -2.43 -8.09 -8.71
CA PRO A 130 -3.11 -8.12 -10.01
C PRO A 130 -4.12 -9.26 -10.16
N ASN A 131 -3.86 -10.43 -9.56
CA ASN A 131 -4.78 -11.56 -9.57
C ASN A 131 -6.04 -11.28 -8.74
N TYR A 132 -5.88 -10.62 -7.59
CA TYR A 132 -7.01 -10.13 -6.81
C TYR A 132 -7.88 -9.17 -7.62
N ILE A 133 -7.27 -8.15 -8.23
CA ILE A 133 -7.97 -7.15 -9.05
C ILE A 133 -8.75 -7.84 -10.17
N ASP A 134 -8.13 -8.78 -10.89
CA ASP A 134 -8.77 -9.54 -11.96
C ASP A 134 -10.01 -10.31 -11.48
N LYS A 135 -9.90 -11.02 -10.35
CA LYS A 135 -11.02 -11.77 -9.75
C LYS A 135 -12.14 -10.86 -9.28
N GLN A 136 -11.82 -9.71 -8.67
CA GLN A 136 -12.83 -8.75 -8.22
C GLN A 136 -13.58 -8.15 -9.41
N LEU A 137 -12.88 -7.77 -10.47
CA LEU A 137 -13.47 -7.24 -11.69
C LEU A 137 -14.27 -8.29 -12.48
N GLY A 138 -13.84 -9.55 -12.45
CA GLY A 138 -14.57 -10.67 -13.03
C GLY A 138 -15.72 -11.22 -12.17
N GLY A 139 -15.85 -10.75 -10.93
CA GLY A 139 -16.84 -11.22 -9.96
C GLY A 139 -18.10 -10.36 -9.88
N SER A 140 -18.96 -10.68 -8.90
CA SER A 140 -20.22 -9.95 -8.64
C SER A 140 -20.02 -8.48 -8.26
N TRP A 141 -18.91 -8.16 -7.59
CA TRP A 141 -18.52 -6.78 -7.31
C TRP A 141 -18.21 -6.01 -8.61
N GLY A 142 -17.41 -6.60 -9.50
CA GLY A 142 -17.09 -6.05 -10.81
C GLY A 142 -18.34 -5.84 -11.68
N ALA A 143 -19.27 -6.79 -11.66
CA ALA A 143 -20.57 -6.67 -12.32
C ALA A 143 -21.51 -5.63 -11.67
N GLY A 144 -21.18 -5.14 -10.47
CA GLY A 144 -21.98 -4.15 -9.75
C GLY A 144 -23.35 -4.66 -9.30
N GLU A 145 -23.49 -5.96 -9.02
CA GLU A 145 -24.79 -6.60 -8.71
C GLU A 145 -25.51 -5.98 -7.50
N ARG A 146 -24.75 -5.41 -6.56
CA ARG A 146 -25.26 -4.78 -5.33
C ARG A 146 -25.25 -3.25 -5.40
N LEU A 147 -24.85 -2.66 -6.52
CA LEU A 147 -24.84 -1.21 -6.71
C LEU A 147 -26.20 -0.73 -7.18
N TYR A 148 -26.70 0.33 -6.55
CA TYR A 148 -27.83 1.08 -7.09
C TYR A 148 -27.36 1.87 -8.31
N ARG A 149 -27.97 1.62 -9.48
CA ARG A 149 -27.52 2.16 -10.77
C ARG A 149 -28.57 2.94 -11.53
N SER A 150 -29.77 3.10 -10.97
CA SER A 150 -30.79 3.93 -11.61
C SER A 150 -30.40 5.39 -11.51
N GLY A 151 -30.55 6.13 -12.61
CA GLY A 151 -30.33 7.57 -12.62
C GLY A 151 -31.35 8.33 -11.76
N PRO A 152 -31.17 9.64 -11.58
CA PRO A 152 -30.23 10.51 -12.30
C PRO A 152 -28.81 10.52 -11.71
N TRP A 153 -27.79 10.45 -12.57
CA TRP A 153 -26.38 10.54 -12.18
C TRP A 153 -25.94 12.00 -12.14
N GLN A 154 -26.04 12.61 -10.95
CA GLN A 154 -25.55 13.96 -10.70
C GLN A 154 -24.17 13.91 -10.05
N VAL A 155 -23.40 14.99 -10.20
CA VAL A 155 -22.15 15.13 -9.46
C VAL A 155 -22.46 15.25 -7.98
N GLY A 156 -22.12 14.21 -7.22
CA GLY A 156 -22.33 14.17 -5.78
C GLY A 156 -21.37 15.08 -5.01
N THR A 157 -21.69 15.32 -3.75
CA THR A 157 -20.74 15.94 -2.81
C THR A 157 -19.61 14.95 -2.48
N LYS A 158 -18.46 15.44 -2.00
CA LYS A 158 -17.28 14.60 -1.71
C LYS A 158 -17.57 13.44 -0.73
N THR A 159 -18.58 13.56 0.11
CA THR A 159 -18.96 12.56 1.11
C THR A 159 -19.92 11.49 0.58
N GLN A 160 -20.50 11.67 -0.63
CA GLN A 160 -21.51 10.77 -1.20
C GLN A 160 -20.91 9.55 -1.94
N GLY A 161 -19.58 9.43 -2.00
CA GLY A 161 -18.92 8.28 -2.60
C GLY A 161 -19.11 8.18 -4.13
N TYR A 162 -19.19 6.95 -4.63
CA TYR A 162 -19.26 6.66 -6.06
C TYR A 162 -20.65 6.94 -6.64
N GLN A 163 -20.73 7.78 -7.67
CA GLN A 163 -21.99 8.26 -8.28
C GLN A 163 -22.05 8.09 -9.81
N LEU A 164 -21.07 7.41 -10.41
CA LEU A 164 -21.02 7.23 -11.86
C LEU A 164 -21.93 6.07 -12.32
N PRO A 165 -22.41 6.09 -13.58
CA PRO A 165 -23.29 5.04 -14.12
C PRO A 165 -22.61 3.68 -14.36
N PHE A 166 -21.28 3.68 -14.36
CA PHE A 166 -20.48 2.50 -14.69
C PHE A 166 -20.49 1.49 -13.54
N THR A 167 -20.51 0.19 -13.87
CA THR A 167 -20.03 -0.82 -12.93
C THR A 167 -18.53 -0.66 -12.70
N PRO A 168 -17.96 -1.24 -11.63
CA PRO A 168 -16.52 -1.27 -11.48
C PRO A 168 -15.81 -1.93 -12.68
N ALA A 169 -16.37 -3.01 -13.25
CA ALA A 169 -15.81 -3.63 -14.45
C ALA A 169 -15.85 -2.70 -15.68
N GLU A 170 -16.98 -2.04 -15.92
CA GLU A 170 -17.14 -1.09 -17.03
C GLU A 170 -16.21 0.11 -16.86
N LEU A 171 -16.06 0.62 -15.64
CA LEU A 171 -15.14 1.70 -15.30
C LEU A 171 -13.71 1.34 -15.69
N PHE A 172 -13.22 0.18 -15.27
CA PHE A 172 -11.86 -0.27 -15.59
C PHE A 172 -11.67 -0.50 -17.09
N ARG A 173 -12.64 -1.13 -17.77
CA ARG A 173 -12.55 -1.32 -19.24
C ARG A 173 -12.50 -0.01 -20.00
N THR A 174 -13.35 0.94 -19.62
CA THR A 174 -13.46 2.24 -20.27
C THR A 174 -12.19 3.05 -20.05
N ALA A 175 -11.74 3.13 -18.79
CA ALA A 175 -10.52 3.83 -18.43
C ALA A 175 -9.28 3.23 -19.11
N LEU A 176 -9.08 1.91 -19.04
CA LEU A 176 -7.90 1.26 -19.63
C LEU A 176 -7.89 1.38 -21.16
N LYS A 177 -9.07 1.32 -21.80
CA LYS A 177 -9.19 1.55 -23.26
C LYS A 177 -8.82 2.99 -23.62
N ALA A 178 -9.32 3.98 -22.88
CA ALA A 178 -9.00 5.39 -23.11
C ALA A 178 -7.51 5.67 -22.89
N LEU A 179 -6.92 5.13 -21.83
CA LEU A 179 -5.49 5.26 -21.54
C LEU A 179 -4.64 4.63 -22.65
N ASN A 180 -4.97 3.42 -23.10
CA ASN A 180 -4.22 2.76 -24.18
C ASN A 180 -4.29 3.55 -25.50
N LYS A 181 -5.37 4.30 -25.73
CA LYS A 181 -5.51 5.20 -26.89
C LYS A 181 -4.71 6.49 -26.73
N GLN A 182 -4.65 7.05 -25.53
CA GLN A 182 -3.95 8.31 -25.24
C GLN A 182 -2.43 8.12 -25.12
N MET A 183 -1.98 6.95 -24.66
CA MET A 183 -0.56 6.66 -24.46
C MET A 183 0.14 6.26 -25.76
N LYS A 184 1.24 6.95 -26.10
CA LYS A 184 2.14 6.53 -27.19
C LYS A 184 2.98 5.32 -26.84
N THR A 185 3.34 5.20 -25.57
CA THR A 185 4.16 4.11 -25.03
C THR A 185 3.39 3.46 -23.89
N PRO A 186 3.25 2.13 -23.87
CA PRO A 186 2.61 1.44 -22.74
C PRO A 186 3.34 1.69 -21.42
N LEU A 187 2.61 1.80 -20.32
CA LEU A 187 3.15 2.11 -18.99
C LEU A 187 4.30 1.16 -18.58
N ASN A 188 4.14 -0.15 -18.82
CA ASN A 188 5.14 -1.17 -18.53
C ASN A 188 6.44 -1.08 -19.35
N LYS A 189 6.50 -0.20 -20.35
CA LYS A 189 7.68 0.08 -21.18
C LYS A 189 8.34 1.41 -20.87
N MET A 190 7.75 2.23 -20.00
CA MET A 190 8.31 3.50 -19.55
C MET A 190 9.38 3.30 -18.47
N SER A 191 10.20 4.33 -18.23
CA SER A 191 11.11 4.33 -17.06
C SER A 191 10.33 4.48 -15.75
N PRO A 192 10.89 4.07 -14.60
CA PRO A 192 10.20 4.20 -13.30
C PRO A 192 9.75 5.64 -12.99
N ASP A 193 10.59 6.64 -13.27
CA ASP A 193 10.26 8.05 -13.04
C ASP A 193 9.10 8.53 -13.94
N GLN A 194 9.02 8.02 -15.18
CA GLN A 194 7.91 8.31 -16.09
C GLN A 194 6.62 7.65 -15.62
N GLN A 195 6.70 6.41 -15.12
CA GLN A 195 5.54 5.72 -14.55
C GLN A 195 4.98 6.49 -13.35
N ASP A 196 5.84 6.93 -12.43
CA ASP A 196 5.41 7.70 -11.26
C ASP A 196 4.78 9.03 -11.62
N SER A 197 5.39 9.75 -12.58
CA SER A 197 4.88 11.04 -13.03
C SER A 197 3.49 10.88 -13.65
N PHE A 198 3.31 9.85 -14.48
CA PHE A 198 2.02 9.53 -15.08
C PHE A 198 0.97 9.13 -14.03
N LEU A 199 1.32 8.31 -13.04
CA LEU A 199 0.38 7.94 -11.97
C LEU A 199 -0.04 9.15 -11.12
N LYS A 200 0.89 10.08 -10.85
CA LYS A 200 0.58 11.36 -10.18
C LYS A 200 -0.33 12.26 -11.01
N GLU A 201 -0.19 12.26 -12.34
CA GLU A 201 -1.11 12.98 -13.23
C GLU A 201 -2.53 12.38 -13.17
N LEU A 202 -2.64 11.05 -13.15
CA LEU A 202 -3.94 10.39 -12.96
C LEU A 202 -4.57 10.73 -11.61
N GLU A 203 -3.78 10.70 -10.53
CA GLU A 203 -4.19 11.05 -9.17
C GLU A 203 -4.68 12.49 -9.07
N LYS A 204 -3.92 13.45 -9.62
CA LYS A 204 -4.26 14.87 -9.63
C LYS A 204 -5.62 15.13 -10.27
N GLY A 205 -6.02 14.28 -11.22
CA GLY A 205 -7.28 14.43 -11.94
C GLY A 205 -7.18 15.39 -13.13
N GLY A 206 -8.33 15.64 -13.76
CA GLY A 206 -8.46 16.58 -14.88
C GLY A 206 -8.37 15.94 -16.27
N ALA A 207 -7.94 14.68 -16.37
CA ALA A 207 -8.09 13.90 -17.59
C ALA A 207 -9.45 13.18 -17.60
N ASP A 208 -10.14 13.27 -18.73
CA ASP A 208 -11.35 12.48 -19.00
C ASP A 208 -10.98 11.20 -19.77
N LEU A 209 -11.37 10.07 -19.21
CA LEU A 209 -11.12 8.73 -19.74
C LEU A 209 -12.41 8.16 -20.35
N ASP A 210 -12.93 8.84 -21.37
CA ASP A 210 -14.19 8.53 -22.05
C ASP A 210 -15.40 8.49 -21.09
N GLY A 211 -15.53 9.51 -20.22
CA GLY A 211 -16.60 9.65 -19.23
C GLY A 211 -16.23 9.20 -17.82
N VAL A 212 -15.06 8.59 -17.65
CA VAL A 212 -14.50 8.26 -16.33
C VAL A 212 -13.45 9.32 -15.95
N PRO A 213 -13.65 10.09 -14.86
CA PRO A 213 -12.62 11.00 -14.38
C PRO A 213 -11.38 10.23 -13.95
N SER A 214 -10.18 10.67 -14.37
CA SER A 214 -8.93 9.96 -14.08
C SER A 214 -8.66 9.75 -12.59
N ALA A 215 -9.02 10.73 -11.76
CA ALA A 215 -8.88 10.64 -10.31
C ALA A 215 -9.73 9.51 -9.71
N VAL A 216 -10.93 9.27 -10.24
CA VAL A 216 -11.82 8.20 -9.77
C VAL A 216 -11.26 6.83 -10.17
N PHE A 217 -10.71 6.71 -11.38
CA PHE A 217 -10.01 5.50 -11.79
C PHE A 217 -8.79 5.23 -10.91
N PHE A 218 -7.94 6.24 -10.68
CA PHE A 218 -6.75 6.10 -9.84
C PHE A 218 -7.12 5.72 -8.40
N SER A 219 -8.11 6.38 -7.79
CA SER A 219 -8.54 6.05 -6.43
C SER A 219 -9.08 4.63 -6.33
N SER A 220 -9.83 4.17 -7.34
CA SER A 220 -10.35 2.80 -7.40
C SER A 220 -9.23 1.77 -7.54
N LEU A 221 -8.22 2.05 -8.37
CA LEU A 221 -7.04 1.20 -8.53
C LEU A 221 -6.24 1.12 -7.23
N LEU A 222 -6.01 2.26 -6.58
CA LEU A 222 -5.30 2.32 -5.30
C LEU A 222 -6.05 1.54 -4.22
N GLN A 223 -7.37 1.72 -4.14
CA GLN A 223 -8.22 0.98 -3.21
C GLN A 223 -8.09 -0.54 -3.41
N LEU A 224 -8.29 -1.04 -4.64
CA LEU A 224 -8.14 -2.47 -4.92
C LEU A 224 -6.71 -2.98 -4.70
N THR A 225 -5.70 -2.13 -4.88
CA THR A 225 -4.31 -2.48 -4.61
C THR A 225 -4.09 -2.71 -3.11
N MET A 226 -4.60 -1.80 -2.28
CA MET A 226 -4.53 -1.94 -0.82
C MET A 226 -5.34 -3.15 -0.35
N GLU A 227 -6.57 -3.31 -0.84
CA GLU A 227 -7.42 -4.45 -0.51
C GLU A 227 -6.74 -5.76 -0.89
N GLY A 228 -6.24 -5.90 -2.12
CA GLY A 228 -5.56 -7.11 -2.56
C GLY A 228 -4.24 -7.39 -1.84
N PHE A 229 -3.55 -6.37 -1.33
CA PHE A 229 -2.31 -6.57 -0.59
C PHE A 229 -2.57 -7.04 0.85
N PHE A 230 -3.61 -6.53 1.51
CA PHE A 230 -3.92 -6.83 2.91
C PHE A 230 -5.04 -7.86 3.13
N SER A 231 -5.76 -8.27 2.08
CA SER A 231 -6.85 -9.24 2.16
C SER A 231 -6.35 -10.65 2.52
N ASP A 232 -7.28 -11.53 2.84
CA ASP A 232 -7.00 -12.96 2.95
C ASP A 232 -6.57 -13.54 1.58
N PRO A 233 -5.55 -14.43 1.55
CA PRO A 233 -5.10 -15.08 0.32
C PRO A 233 -6.17 -15.83 -0.48
N VAL A 234 -7.27 -16.25 0.16
CA VAL A 234 -8.38 -16.95 -0.50
C VAL A 234 -9.01 -16.13 -1.63
N TYR A 235 -8.97 -14.80 -1.52
CA TYR A 235 -9.47 -13.89 -2.55
C TYR A 235 -8.52 -13.72 -3.73
N GLY A 236 -7.32 -14.32 -3.67
CA GLY A 236 -6.33 -14.31 -4.76
C GLY A 236 -5.28 -13.19 -4.66
N GLY A 237 -5.35 -12.35 -3.63
CA GLY A 237 -4.30 -11.40 -3.26
C GLY A 237 -3.41 -11.94 -2.15
N ASN A 238 -2.60 -11.08 -1.54
CA ASN A 238 -1.74 -11.37 -0.38
C ASN A 238 -1.11 -12.78 -0.37
N TYR A 239 -0.56 -13.20 -1.50
CA TYR A 239 -0.02 -14.54 -1.65
C TYR A 239 1.04 -14.83 -0.58
N ASP A 240 1.00 -16.03 -0.03
CA ASP A 240 1.89 -16.44 1.07
C ASP A 240 1.78 -15.53 2.32
N MET A 241 0.69 -14.74 2.43
CA MET A 241 0.43 -13.86 3.56
C MET A 241 1.57 -12.86 3.82
N ILE A 242 2.21 -12.37 2.75
CA ILE A 242 3.35 -11.44 2.81
C ILE A 242 3.03 -10.23 3.69
N SER A 243 1.90 -9.57 3.46
CA SER A 243 1.53 -8.37 4.21
C SER A 243 1.21 -8.68 5.67
N TRP A 244 0.60 -9.82 5.94
CA TRP A 244 0.28 -10.25 7.30
C TRP A 244 1.52 -10.57 8.11
N ARG A 245 2.50 -11.25 7.51
CA ARG A 245 3.82 -11.45 8.14
C ARG A 245 4.56 -10.14 8.35
N MET A 246 4.43 -9.19 7.41
CA MET A 246 5.04 -7.87 7.52
C MET A 246 4.50 -7.09 8.73
N ILE A 247 3.18 -7.05 8.92
CA ILE A 247 2.55 -6.32 10.03
C ILE A 247 2.43 -7.14 11.32
N GLY A 248 2.80 -8.42 11.30
CA GLY A 248 2.64 -9.34 12.44
C GLY A 248 1.18 -9.73 12.71
N PHE A 249 0.30 -9.65 11.71
CA PHE A 249 -1.07 -10.12 11.83
C PHE A 249 -1.08 -11.65 11.83
N PRO A 250 -1.65 -12.30 12.86
CA PRO A 250 -1.53 -13.74 13.02
C PRO A 250 -2.47 -14.53 12.09
N GLY A 251 -3.36 -13.87 11.34
CA GLY A 251 -4.32 -14.52 10.46
C GLY A 251 -5.74 -14.47 10.98
N ALA A 252 -6.67 -15.03 10.20
CA ALA A 252 -8.09 -14.93 10.42
C ALA A 252 -8.63 -16.05 11.35
N TYR A 253 -8.25 -16.01 12.62
CA TYR A 253 -8.77 -16.97 13.60
C TYR A 253 -10.21 -16.67 13.99
N GLY A 254 -11.01 -17.72 14.16
CA GLY A 254 -12.41 -17.61 14.61
C GLY A 254 -12.59 -17.15 16.06
N SER A 255 -11.56 -17.24 16.90
CA SER A 255 -11.64 -16.81 18.30
C SER A 255 -10.29 -16.43 18.90
N TYR A 256 -10.33 -15.36 19.69
CA TYR A 256 -9.25 -14.85 20.54
C TYR A 256 -9.58 -14.96 22.04
N TYR A 257 -10.57 -15.78 22.44
CA TYR A 257 -11.07 -15.81 23.82
C TYR A 257 -9.96 -16.03 24.87
N ASP A 258 -9.03 -16.95 24.60
CA ASP A 258 -7.97 -17.30 25.56
C ASP A 258 -6.90 -16.19 25.72
N VAL A 259 -6.92 -15.18 24.84
CA VAL A 259 -5.92 -14.13 24.77
C VAL A 259 -6.51 -12.72 24.92
N LEU A 260 -7.84 -12.60 25.03
CA LEU A 260 -8.55 -11.32 25.02
C LEU A 260 -8.11 -10.38 26.15
N ASP A 261 -8.01 -10.92 27.37
CA ASP A 261 -7.62 -10.14 28.56
C ASP A 261 -6.10 -9.99 28.68
N LYS A 262 -5.31 -10.51 27.73
CA LYS A 262 -3.86 -10.48 27.80
C LYS A 262 -3.30 -9.43 26.83
N HIS A 263 -2.73 -8.38 27.38
CA HIS A 263 -2.13 -7.28 26.61
C HIS A 263 -0.62 -7.46 26.44
N GLY A 264 -0.06 -6.86 25.38
CA GLY A 264 1.38 -6.89 25.11
C GLY A 264 1.95 -8.26 24.73
N ILE A 265 1.10 -9.27 24.50
CA ILE A 265 1.55 -10.58 24.06
C ILE A 265 1.89 -10.54 22.58
N LYS A 266 3.16 -10.84 22.28
CA LYS A 266 3.60 -11.07 20.90
C LYS A 266 3.13 -12.46 20.45
N ILE A 267 2.32 -12.48 19.41
CA ILE A 267 1.84 -13.72 18.79
C ILE A 267 2.84 -14.09 17.68
N ASP A 268 3.83 -14.93 18.04
CA ASP A 268 4.92 -15.31 17.14
C ASP A 268 4.63 -16.65 16.46
N ARG A 269 3.83 -16.60 15.39
CA ARG A 269 3.45 -17.76 14.57
C ARG A 269 3.24 -17.36 13.13
N ALA A 270 3.30 -18.35 12.25
CA ALA A 270 2.90 -18.17 10.86
C ALA A 270 1.43 -17.74 10.79
N PRO A 271 1.10 -16.77 9.92
CA PRO A 271 -0.28 -16.39 9.75
C PRO A 271 -1.09 -17.51 9.12
N MET A 272 -2.40 -17.41 9.27
CA MET A 272 -3.36 -18.39 8.77
C MET A 272 -4.47 -17.74 7.96
N SER A 273 -4.74 -18.30 6.79
CA SER A 273 -5.85 -17.92 5.90
C SER A 273 -7.17 -18.60 6.30
N LEU A 274 -8.31 -17.99 5.97
CA LEU A 274 -9.64 -18.61 6.03
C LEU A 274 -9.71 -19.96 5.30
N ALA A 275 -8.88 -20.17 4.27
CA ALA A 275 -8.85 -21.42 3.52
C ALA A 275 -8.23 -22.58 4.33
N GLU A 276 -7.50 -22.27 5.41
CA GLU A 276 -6.82 -23.24 6.24
C GLU A 276 -7.72 -23.60 7.44
N ASP A 277 -7.92 -24.89 7.69
CA ASP A 277 -8.73 -25.35 8.81
C ASP A 277 -8.03 -24.98 10.13
N SER A 278 -8.69 -24.09 10.86
CA SER A 278 -8.40 -23.80 12.26
C SER A 278 -9.52 -24.44 13.05
N MET A 279 -9.21 -25.20 14.10
CA MET A 279 -10.21 -25.60 15.09
C MET A 279 -10.70 -24.39 15.92
N GLY A 280 -11.01 -23.27 15.26
CA GLY A 280 -11.73 -22.11 15.76
C GLY A 280 -10.98 -21.22 16.75
N LYS A 281 -9.73 -21.51 17.12
CA LYS A 281 -9.05 -20.79 18.21
C LYS A 281 -7.57 -20.52 17.93
N ILE A 282 -7.14 -19.31 18.26
CA ILE A 282 -5.71 -18.99 18.34
C ILE A 282 -5.14 -19.46 19.68
N HIS A 283 -4.06 -20.23 19.64
CA HIS A 283 -3.32 -20.61 20.84
C HIS A 283 -2.11 -19.67 21.03
N GLN A 284 -1.67 -19.44 22.26
CA GLN A 284 -0.48 -18.61 22.52
C GLN A 284 0.82 -19.36 22.23
N HIS A 285 0.82 -20.68 22.42
CA HIS A 285 2.01 -21.50 22.25
C HIS A 285 2.24 -21.80 20.77
N SER A 286 3.38 -21.35 20.22
CA SER A 286 3.82 -21.62 18.83
C SER A 286 4.03 -23.11 18.54
N ASN A 287 4.06 -23.96 19.57
CA ASN A 287 4.24 -25.42 19.46
C ASN A 287 2.98 -26.16 18.98
N ILE A 288 1.81 -25.51 19.01
CA ILE A 288 0.56 -26.08 18.47
C ILE A 288 0.44 -25.55 17.04
N PRO A 289 0.43 -26.42 16.01
CA PRO A 289 0.33 -25.99 14.63
C PRO A 289 -0.97 -25.23 14.41
N ALA A 290 -0.91 -24.17 13.61
CA ALA A 290 -2.07 -23.33 13.33
C ALA A 290 -3.14 -24.16 12.59
N SER A 291 -2.75 -24.85 11.51
CA SER A 291 -3.61 -25.78 10.79
C SER A 291 -3.18 -27.22 10.99
N LEU A 292 -4.15 -28.14 11.09
CA LEU A 292 -3.90 -29.55 10.83
C LEU A 292 -3.81 -29.67 9.31
N GLY A 293 -2.61 -29.46 8.75
CA GLY A 293 -2.38 -29.64 7.31
C GLY A 293 -3.03 -30.94 6.84
N THR A 294 -3.71 -30.93 5.70
CA THR A 294 -4.47 -32.07 5.17
C THR A 294 -3.70 -33.36 5.40
N VAL A 295 -4.12 -34.14 6.39
CA VAL A 295 -3.54 -35.46 6.63
C VAL A 295 -4.02 -36.31 5.46
N LYS A 296 -3.21 -36.38 4.40
CA LYS A 296 -3.33 -37.46 3.41
C LYS A 296 -3.21 -38.74 4.22
N GLY A 297 -4.35 -39.38 4.48
CA GLY A 297 -4.41 -40.65 5.15
C GLY A 297 -3.43 -41.58 4.48
N LYS A 298 -2.34 -41.93 5.17
CA LYS A 298 -1.58 -43.13 4.85
C LYS A 298 -2.54 -44.27 5.11
N GLY A 299 -3.18 -44.77 4.06
CA GLY A 299 -3.86 -46.06 4.08
C GLY A 299 -2.85 -47.09 4.58
N GLY A 300 -3.06 -47.56 5.80
CA GLY A 300 -2.41 -48.74 6.33
C GLY A 300 -2.81 -49.92 5.47
N LYS A 301 -1.80 -50.66 5.02
CA LYS A 301 -1.93 -51.96 4.37
C LYS A 301 -2.57 -52.98 5.29
#